data_AF-A0A3D3WIE3-F1
#
_entry.id   AF-A0A3D3WIE3-F1
#
_cell.length_a   1.000
_cell.length_b   1.000
_cell.length_c   1.000
_cell.angle_alpha   90.00
_cell.angle_beta   90.00
_cell.angle_gamma   90.00
#
_symmetry.space_group_name_H-M   'P 1'
#
loop_
_entity.id
_entity.type
_entity.pdbx_description
1 polymer ?
#
loop_
_entity_poly.entity_id
_entity_poly.type
_entity_poly.pdbx_seq_one_letter_code
_entity_poly.pdbx_strand_id
1 'polypeptide(L)'
;KQIIQTHLSQYMPKRLAQELCAHHQLSGRLADIQNKALTAIGEQINHWRVKPAGTEGYRTAEVTLGGVDTAQLSSHDMQSKTCTGLYFIGEVVDVTGHLGGHNFQWAWSSAYAAASRV
;
A
#
# COMPACT_ATOMS: atom_id res chain seq x y z
N LYS A 1 -7.66 -9.67 -38.06
CA LYS A 1 -8.15 -10.83 -37.26
C LYS A 1 -7.56 -10.69 -35.85
N GLN A 2 -8.35 -10.38 -34.82
CA GLN A 2 -7.81 -10.09 -33.48
C GLN A 2 -7.44 -11.38 -32.72
N ILE A 3 -6.19 -11.45 -32.23
CA ILE A 3 -5.67 -12.53 -31.38
C ILE A 3 -5.85 -12.11 -29.92
N ILE A 4 -6.27 -13.01 -29.04
CA ILE A 4 -6.59 -12.67 -27.63
C ILE A 4 -5.43 -11.98 -26.91
N GLN A 5 -4.21 -12.51 -27.02
CA GLN A 5 -3.02 -11.94 -26.40
C GLN A 5 -2.74 -10.52 -26.91
N THR A 6 -2.83 -10.31 -28.23
CA THR A 6 -2.63 -9.01 -28.86
C THR A 6 -3.70 -8.02 -28.43
N HIS A 7 -4.94 -8.48 -28.29
CA HIS A 7 -6.05 -7.64 -27.87
C HIS A 7 -5.93 -7.22 -26.40
N LEU A 8 -5.64 -8.16 -25.49
CA LEU A 8 -5.42 -7.82 -24.07
C LEU A 8 -4.22 -6.89 -23.88
N SER A 9 -3.15 -7.05 -24.67
CA SER A 9 -1.97 -6.18 -24.62
C SER A 9 -2.24 -4.71 -24.98
N GLN A 10 -3.43 -4.37 -25.50
CA GLN A 10 -3.86 -3.00 -25.72
C GLN A 10 -4.29 -2.30 -24.43
N TYR A 11 -4.63 -3.06 -23.39
CA TYR A 11 -5.16 -2.55 -22.12
C TYR A 11 -4.23 -2.76 -20.93
N MET A 12 -3.18 -3.57 -21.09
CA MET A 12 -2.25 -3.92 -20.02
C MET A 12 -0.84 -4.23 -20.55
N PRO A 13 0.18 -4.28 -19.68
CA PRO A 13 1.53 -4.64 -20.10
C PRO A 13 1.57 -5.96 -20.85
N LYS A 14 2.27 -5.99 -22.00
CA LYS A 14 2.34 -7.15 -22.89
C LYS A 14 2.72 -8.46 -22.18
N ARG A 15 3.69 -8.41 -21.26
CA ARG A 15 4.12 -9.58 -20.48
C ARG A 15 2.99 -10.11 -19.60
N LEU A 16 2.23 -9.22 -18.94
CA LEU A 16 1.10 -9.61 -18.12
C LEU A 16 -0.02 -10.26 -18.96
N ALA A 17 -0.34 -9.69 -20.11
CA ALA A 17 -1.33 -10.26 -21.03
C ALA A 17 -0.94 -11.67 -21.51
N GLN A 18 0.34 -11.88 -21.80
CA GLN A 18 0.88 -13.19 -22.19
C GLN A 18 0.79 -14.21 -21.05
N GLU A 19 1.21 -13.84 -19.84
CA GLU A 19 1.14 -14.73 -18.67
C GLU A 19 -0.29 -15.09 -18.30
N LEU A 20 -1.23 -14.14 -18.32
CA LEU A 20 -2.64 -14.40 -18.07
C LEU A 20 -3.24 -15.36 -19.12
N CYS A 21 -2.94 -15.14 -20.40
CA CYS A 21 -3.39 -16.06 -21.45
C CYS A 21 -2.79 -17.46 -21.25
N ALA A 22 -1.50 -17.56 -20.91
CA ALA A 22 -0.85 -18.85 -20.64
C ALA A 22 -1.46 -19.55 -19.42
N HIS A 23 -1.71 -18.83 -18.33
CA HIS A 23 -2.32 -19.35 -17.11
C HIS A 23 -3.73 -19.92 -17.33
N HIS A 24 -4.50 -19.33 -18.25
CA HIS A 24 -5.83 -19.80 -18.64
C HIS A 24 -5.85 -20.70 -19.89
N GLN A 25 -4.68 -21.10 -20.40
CA GLN A 25 -4.53 -21.90 -21.62
C GLN A 25 -5.27 -21.30 -22.84
N LEU A 26 -5.32 -19.97 -22.94
CA LEU A 26 -5.96 -19.25 -24.03
C LEU A 26 -4.96 -18.86 -25.11
N SER A 27 -5.28 -19.18 -26.35
CA SER A 27 -4.49 -18.82 -27.52
C SER A 27 -5.36 -18.64 -28.76
N GLY A 28 -4.80 -18.03 -29.80
CA GLY A 28 -5.50 -17.87 -31.08
C GLY A 28 -6.46 -16.68 -31.15
N ARG A 29 -7.43 -16.79 -32.06
CA ARG A 29 -8.33 -15.70 -32.43
C ARG A 29 -9.37 -15.51 -31.34
N LEU A 30 -9.63 -14.26 -30.98
CA LEU A 30 -10.60 -13.91 -29.94
C LEU A 30 -12.01 -14.47 -30.24
N ALA A 31 -12.42 -14.44 -31.51
CA ALA A 31 -13.73 -14.93 -31.95
C ALA A 31 -13.92 -16.45 -31.81
N ASP A 32 -12.83 -17.21 -31.65
CA ASP A 32 -12.87 -18.68 -31.59
C ASP A 32 -12.87 -19.17 -30.13
N ILE A 33 -12.85 -18.25 -29.15
CA ILE A 33 -12.80 -18.55 -27.72
C ILE A 33 -14.21 -18.59 -27.14
N GLN A 34 -14.48 -19.62 -26.34
CA GLN A 34 -15.77 -19.81 -25.68
C GLN A 34 -16.05 -18.68 -24.69
N ASN A 35 -17.30 -18.20 -24.66
CA ASN A 35 -17.73 -17.14 -23.74
C ASN A 35 -17.40 -17.46 -22.27
N LYS A 36 -17.57 -18.72 -21.84
CA LYS A 36 -17.21 -19.15 -20.48
C LYS A 36 -15.74 -18.85 -20.14
N ALA A 37 -14.84 -19.05 -21.09
CA ALA A 37 -13.42 -18.80 -20.90
C ALA A 37 -13.09 -17.30 -20.91
N LEU A 38 -13.79 -16.52 -21.74
CA LEU A 38 -13.71 -15.05 -21.74
C LEU A 38 -14.21 -14.45 -20.41
N THR A 39 -15.32 -14.96 -19.88
CA THR A 39 -15.83 -14.57 -18.56
C THR A 39 -14.82 -14.93 -17.47
N ALA A 40 -14.22 -16.13 -17.51
CA ALA A 40 -13.25 -16.56 -16.50
C ALA A 40 -11.99 -15.68 -16.46
N ILE A 41 -11.39 -15.37 -17.62
CA ILE A 41 -10.23 -14.47 -17.66
C ILE A 41 -10.61 -13.02 -17.32
N GLY A 42 -11.80 -12.57 -17.71
CA GLY A 42 -12.33 -11.26 -17.33
C GLY A 42 -12.49 -11.12 -15.82
N GLU A 43 -13.04 -12.13 -15.16
CA GLU A 43 -13.16 -12.19 -13.69
C GLU A 43 -11.78 -12.15 -13.04
N GLN A 44 -10.84 -12.96 -13.53
CA GLN A 44 -9.48 -12.99 -12.96
C GLN A 44 -8.76 -11.64 -13.10
N ILE A 45 -8.95 -10.91 -14.20
CA ILE A 45 -8.36 -9.58 -14.43
C ILE A 45 -8.95 -8.54 -13.48
N ASN A 46 -10.29 -8.51 -13.36
CA ASN A 46 -10.99 -7.44 -12.65
C ASN A 46 -11.15 -7.71 -11.15
N HIS A 47 -11.10 -8.97 -10.74
CA HIS A 47 -11.22 -9.43 -9.36
C HIS A 47 -10.00 -10.27 -8.95
N TRP A 48 -8.81 -9.82 -9.35
CA TRP A 48 -7.57 -10.53 -9.07
C TRP A 48 -7.29 -10.60 -7.56
N ARG A 49 -7.39 -11.82 -7.01
CA ARG A 49 -7.03 -12.10 -5.62
C ARG A 49 -5.59 -12.61 -5.54
N VAL A 50 -4.73 -11.83 -4.88
CA VAL A 50 -3.35 -12.22 -4.57
C VAL A 50 -3.26 -12.48 -3.07
N LYS A 51 -2.59 -13.56 -2.67
CA LYS A 51 -2.23 -13.83 -1.28
C LYS A 51 -0.75 -13.49 -1.09
N PRO A 52 -0.40 -12.35 -0.47
CA PRO A 52 0.99 -12.04 -0.15
C PRO A 52 1.58 -13.10 0.79
N ALA A 53 2.86 -13.41 0.61
CA ALA A 53 3.57 -14.34 1.51
C ALA A 53 3.93 -13.69 2.85
N GLY A 54 4.06 -12.37 2.89
CA GLY A 54 4.46 -11.58 4.05
C GLY A 54 4.82 -10.15 3.63
N THR A 55 5.43 -9.38 4.54
CA THR A 55 6.03 -8.08 4.24
C THR A 55 7.55 -8.22 4.12
N GLU A 56 8.20 -7.27 3.44
CA GLU A 56 9.67 -7.27 3.29
C GLU A 56 10.42 -6.89 4.59
N GLY A 57 9.70 -6.43 5.61
CA GLY A 57 10.26 -6.02 6.89
C GLY A 57 10.93 -4.65 6.89
N TYR A 58 11.56 -4.31 8.02
CA TYR A 58 12.05 -2.95 8.31
C TYR A 58 13.15 -2.43 7.39
N ARG A 59 13.90 -3.31 6.70
CA ARG A 59 14.94 -2.86 5.78
C ARG A 59 14.36 -2.15 4.56
N THR A 60 13.13 -2.49 4.16
CA THR A 60 12.44 -1.86 3.02
C THR A 60 11.26 -0.97 3.46
N ALA A 61 10.77 -1.13 4.70
CA ALA A 61 9.67 -0.31 5.19
C ALA A 61 10.07 1.18 5.21
N GLU A 62 9.19 2.05 4.72
CA GLU A 62 9.40 3.51 4.76
C GLU A 62 9.04 4.13 6.12
N VAL A 63 8.24 3.44 6.92
CA VAL A 63 7.73 3.91 8.21
C VAL A 63 7.40 2.74 9.14
N THR A 64 7.46 2.99 10.44
CA THR A 64 7.05 2.06 11.50
C THR A 64 5.61 2.32 11.93
N LEU A 65 4.80 1.25 11.98
CA LEU A 65 3.46 1.29 12.61
C LEU A 65 3.59 0.95 14.10
N GLY A 66 2.84 1.66 14.94
CA GLY A 66 2.97 1.56 16.40
C GLY A 66 3.94 2.62 16.96
N GLY A 67 4.25 2.51 18.25
CA GLY A 67 5.19 3.42 18.91
C GLY A 67 4.80 3.67 20.36
N VAL A 68 5.24 4.82 20.89
CA VAL A 68 4.81 5.32 22.20
C VAL A 68 3.32 5.63 22.15
N ASP A 69 2.57 5.03 23.08
CA ASP A 69 1.12 5.18 23.20
C ASP A 69 0.74 6.67 23.38
N THR A 70 -0.01 7.19 22.42
CA THR A 70 -0.49 8.58 22.42
C THR A 70 -1.39 8.89 23.63
N ALA A 71 -2.03 7.89 24.23
CA ALA A 71 -2.81 8.09 25.46
C ALA A 71 -1.93 8.48 26.66
N GLN A 72 -0.62 8.18 26.63
CA GLN A 72 0.34 8.57 27.66
C GLN A 72 1.00 9.93 27.41
N LEU A 73 0.65 10.60 26.31
CA LEU A 73 1.19 11.90 25.94
C LEU A 73 0.08 12.96 26.04
N SER A 74 0.49 14.17 26.41
CA SER A 74 -0.35 15.35 26.25
C SER A 74 -0.53 15.65 24.76
N SER A 75 -1.77 15.72 24.29
CA SER A 75 -2.07 16.05 22.90
C SER A 75 -1.75 17.51 22.54
N HIS A 76 -1.48 18.35 23.54
CA HIS A 76 -1.18 19.76 23.33
C HIS A 76 0.32 20.01 23.10
N ASP A 77 1.20 19.37 23.86
CA ASP A 77 2.64 19.69 23.90
C ASP A 77 3.54 18.44 23.84
N MET A 78 2.96 17.26 23.66
CA MET A 78 3.68 15.99 23.52
C MET A 78 4.49 15.56 24.76
N GLN A 79 4.28 16.20 25.92
CA GLN A 79 4.92 15.78 27.17
C GLN A 79 4.33 14.46 27.68
N SER A 80 5.18 13.60 28.26
CA SER A 80 4.76 12.40 28.97
C SER A 80 3.91 12.77 30.19
N LYS A 81 2.76 12.11 30.35
CA LYS A 81 1.87 12.27 31.50
C LYS A 81 2.46 11.72 32.81
N THR A 82 3.43 10.80 32.72
CA THR A 82 4.03 10.11 33.87
C THR A 82 5.43 10.62 34.22
N CYS A 83 6.06 11.41 33.35
CA CYS A 83 7.41 11.93 33.56
C CYS A 83 7.50 13.38 33.07
N THR A 84 7.41 14.34 33.99
CA THR A 84 7.54 15.76 33.69
C THR A 84 8.93 16.06 33.11
N GLY A 85 8.98 16.86 32.05
CA GLY A 85 10.21 17.21 31.33
C GLY A 85 10.63 16.22 30.23
N LEU A 86 9.93 15.09 30.09
CA LEU A 86 10.15 14.12 29.01
C LEU A 86 9.12 14.29 27.89
N TYR A 87 9.58 14.35 26.63
CA TYR A 87 8.76 14.59 25.45
C TYR A 87 9.05 13.54 24.38
N PHE A 88 8.03 13.17 23.60
CA PHE A 88 8.15 12.26 22.47
C PHE A 88 7.52 12.90 21.23
N ILE A 89 8.26 12.97 20.13
CA ILE A 89 7.82 13.63 18.88
C ILE A 89 8.19 12.77 17.66
N GLY A 90 7.55 13.03 16.53
CA GLY A 90 7.83 12.32 15.28
C GLY A 90 7.45 10.83 15.32
N GLU A 91 8.17 10.04 14.54
CA GLU A 91 7.82 8.64 14.23
C GLU A 91 7.90 7.68 15.42
N VAL A 92 8.58 8.06 16.51
CA VAL A 92 8.63 7.22 17.72
C VAL A 92 7.26 7.11 18.42
N VAL A 93 6.36 8.05 18.13
CA VAL A 93 4.99 8.08 18.66
C VAL A 93 4.09 7.21 17.80
N ASP A 94 3.10 6.56 18.40
CA ASP A 94 2.09 5.75 17.71
C ASP A 94 1.13 6.60 16.86
N VAL A 95 1.67 7.19 15.80
CA VAL A 95 1.00 7.97 14.77
C VAL A 95 1.69 7.72 13.44
N THR A 96 0.98 7.08 12.51
CA THR A 96 1.49 6.74 11.18
C THR A 96 0.59 7.35 10.12
N GLY A 97 1.17 8.19 9.26
CA GLY A 97 0.49 8.79 8.12
C GLY A 97 0.55 7.90 6.87
N HIS A 98 -0.39 8.15 5.94
CA HIS A 98 -0.32 7.57 4.60
C HIS A 98 0.91 8.08 3.82
N LEU A 99 1.31 7.34 2.78
CA LEU A 99 2.34 7.80 1.84
C LEU A 99 1.90 9.13 1.19
N GLY A 100 2.85 10.04 0.98
CA GLY A 100 2.58 11.37 0.40
C GLY A 100 2.91 12.55 1.31
N GLY A 101 3.87 12.41 2.23
CA GLY A 101 4.38 13.52 3.05
C GLY A 101 3.72 13.69 4.42
N HIS A 102 2.72 12.89 4.75
CA HIS A 102 2.02 12.97 6.04
C HIS A 102 2.93 12.68 7.24
N ASN A 103 3.87 11.73 7.13
CA ASN A 103 4.82 11.42 8.20
C ASN A 103 5.78 12.59 8.48
N PHE A 104 6.25 13.27 7.42
CA PHE A 104 7.02 14.51 7.59
C PHE A 104 6.18 15.60 8.25
N GLN A 105 4.95 15.83 7.77
CA GLN A 105 4.06 16.81 8.38
C GLN A 105 3.81 16.53 9.87
N TRP A 106 3.63 15.26 10.24
CA TRP A 106 3.51 14.84 11.64
C TRP A 106 4.77 15.16 12.45
N ALA A 107 5.95 14.85 11.90
CA ALA A 107 7.21 15.18 12.56
C ALA A 107 7.36 16.68 12.80
N TRP A 108 7.01 17.53 11.83
CA TRP A 108 7.05 18.99 11.98
C TRP A 108 6.05 19.51 13.01
N SER A 109 4.79 19.07 12.93
CA SER A 109 3.73 19.52 13.84
C SER A 109 4.00 19.11 15.29
N SER A 110 4.40 17.87 15.53
CA SER A 110 4.70 17.37 16.89
C SER A 110 5.93 18.04 17.48
N ALA A 111 6.98 18.28 16.67
CA ALA A 111 8.15 19.04 17.09
C ALA A 111 7.79 20.48 17.48
N TYR A 112 6.98 21.15 16.66
CA TYR A 112 6.52 22.51 16.94
C TYR A 112 5.68 22.58 18.23
N ALA A 113 4.75 21.63 18.41
CA ALA A 113 3.90 21.56 19.60
C ALA A 113 4.74 21.43 20.88
N ALA A 114 5.74 20.53 20.88
CA ALA A 114 6.65 20.36 22.01
C ALA A 114 7.50 21.62 22.26
N ALA A 115 8.11 22.19 21.22
CA ALA A 115 9.00 23.33 21.36
C ALA A 115 8.30 24.62 21.80
N SER A 116 7.02 24.81 21.44
CA SER A 116 6.27 26.03 21.76
C SER A 116 5.93 26.18 23.26
N ARG A 117 6.20 25.16 24.07
CA ARG A 117 5.82 25.08 25.49
C ARG A 117 6.93 24.59 26.44
N VAL A 118 8.14 24.44 25.92
CA VAL A 118 9.37 24.25 26.73
C VAL A 118 9.97 25.60 27.03
#